data_AF-A0AAU6MT89-F1
#
_entry.id   AF-A0AAU6MT89-F1
#
_cell.length_a   1.000
_cell.length_b   1.000
_cell.length_c   1.000
_cell.angle_alpha   90.00
_cell.angle_beta   90.00
_cell.angle_gamma   90.00
#
_symmetry.space_group_name_H-M   'P 1'
#
loop_
_entity.id
_entity.type
_entity.pdbx_description
1 polymer ?
#
loop_
_entity_poly.entity_id
_entity_poly.type
_entity_poly.pdbx_seq_one_letter_code
_entity_poly.pdbx_strand_id
1 'polypeptide(L)'
;MDRHDFLDLLPGPIGRLARASYHRLLTLAQSGYQRIYAATEHRRPGPLPPPLRSTERALLRSLPLDTTAVVATYPAAGQVLGTLRRQERLHIPVITYLTDFSVHALWVAHGVDLHLAVHEIPAGQAREQGAAAVTVTGPVVDRRFSPSTNSQRRAARERFGLPANAPLALLVAGSWGVGPVRRAAAEIRDSGAAVPVVVCGRNQTLAKQLRADGIEHAFGWTDDMPGLMYACDVLVQNAGGLTSLEAFSCGLPVVSYRCIPGHGQTNAAALHEAGLAPWVREPADLKPILTELTEGLRAHRQRQAGLACTVMRQDRPRSSPPPPVVAPRPPCPRPYFPRRVATRAASPAASPQPSHPHS
;
A
#
# COMPACT_ATOMS: atom_id res chain seq x y z
N MET A 1 -4.28 16.51 10.21
CA MET A 1 -4.46 15.39 9.26
C MET A 1 -5.06 14.24 10.04
N ASP A 2 -6.35 14.00 9.84
CA ASP A 2 -7.05 12.88 10.47
C ASP A 2 -6.70 11.57 9.75
N ARG A 3 -6.68 10.47 10.51
CA ARG A 3 -6.31 9.15 10.01
C ARG A 3 -7.40 8.15 10.38
N HIS A 4 -7.82 7.37 9.39
CA HIS A 4 -8.84 6.34 9.57
C HIS A 4 -8.33 5.01 9.02
N ASP A 5 -8.49 3.93 9.79
CA ASP A 5 -8.36 2.58 9.23
C ASP A 5 -9.65 2.27 8.46
N PHE A 6 -9.53 2.04 7.16
CA PHE A 6 -10.68 1.75 6.30
C PHE A 6 -11.43 0.49 6.76
N LEU A 7 -10.74 -0.48 7.37
CA LEU A 7 -11.38 -1.70 7.86
C LEU A 7 -12.32 -1.45 9.05
N ASP A 8 -12.10 -0.38 9.82
CA ASP A 8 -12.98 0.01 10.91
C ASP A 8 -14.30 0.64 10.41
N LEU A 9 -14.34 1.04 9.12
CA LEU A 9 -15.54 1.55 8.46
C LEU A 9 -16.44 0.44 7.90
N LEU A 10 -15.97 -0.81 7.88
CA LEU A 10 -16.78 -1.96 7.47
C LEU A 10 -17.82 -2.29 8.55
N PRO A 11 -19.04 -2.70 8.17
CA PRO A 11 -20.10 -2.91 9.14
C PRO A 11 -19.84 -4.12 10.04
N GLY A 12 -20.16 -3.98 11.32
CA GLY A 12 -20.13 -5.07 12.29
C GLY A 12 -18.73 -5.73 12.43
N PRO A 13 -18.64 -7.07 12.50
CA PRO A 13 -17.36 -7.76 12.66
C PRO A 13 -16.57 -7.92 11.35
N ILE A 14 -17.07 -7.39 10.21
CA ILE A 14 -16.50 -7.68 8.88
C ILE A 14 -15.05 -7.23 8.76
N GLY A 15 -14.68 -6.05 9.27
CA GLY A 15 -13.29 -5.58 9.23
C GLY A 15 -12.33 -6.51 9.97
N ARG A 16 -12.70 -6.95 11.19
CA ARG A 16 -11.92 -7.90 11.98
C ARG A 16 -11.82 -9.27 11.29
N LEU A 17 -12.92 -9.76 10.73
CA LEU A 17 -12.97 -11.01 9.98
C LEU A 17 -12.14 -10.93 8.70
N ALA A 18 -12.16 -9.81 7.97
CA ALA A 18 -11.36 -9.61 6.77
C ALA A 18 -9.86 -9.63 7.11
N ARG A 19 -9.44 -8.94 8.18
CA ARG A 19 -8.06 -8.97 8.67
C ARG A 19 -7.63 -10.38 9.09
N ALA A 20 -8.47 -11.09 9.83
CA ALA A 20 -8.19 -12.46 10.26
C ALA A 20 -8.14 -13.45 9.09
N SER A 21 -9.05 -13.32 8.12
CA SER A 21 -9.09 -14.14 6.91
C SER A 21 -7.89 -13.88 6.01
N TYR A 22 -7.51 -12.63 5.81
CA TYR A 22 -6.30 -12.27 5.05
C TYR A 22 -5.04 -12.85 5.71
N HIS A 23 -4.90 -12.69 7.04
CA HIS A 23 -3.82 -13.31 7.79
C HIS A 23 -3.81 -14.83 7.61
N ARG A 24 -4.95 -15.51 7.81
CA ARG A 24 -5.08 -16.97 7.64
C ARG A 24 -4.74 -17.43 6.23
N LEU A 25 -5.20 -16.71 5.20
CA LEU A 25 -4.96 -17.04 3.80
C LEU A 25 -3.46 -16.93 3.47
N LEU A 26 -2.80 -15.88 3.96
CA LEU A 26 -1.36 -15.69 3.83
C LEU A 26 -0.53 -16.72 4.60
N THR A 27 -1.01 -17.21 5.75
CA THR A 27 -0.29 -18.18 6.57
C THR A 27 -0.55 -19.64 6.18
N LEU A 28 -1.76 -19.98 5.75
CA LEU A 28 -2.24 -21.36 5.59
C LEU A 28 -2.47 -21.77 4.13
N ALA A 29 -2.69 -20.80 3.22
CA ALA A 29 -3.10 -21.09 1.85
C ALA A 29 -2.53 -20.06 0.85
N GLN A 30 -1.20 -19.94 0.82
CA GLN A 30 -0.50 -19.00 -0.05
C GLN A 30 -0.82 -19.18 -1.55
N SER A 31 -1.06 -20.42 -2.00
CA SER A 31 -1.53 -20.72 -3.36
C SER A 31 -2.98 -20.28 -3.61
N GLY A 32 -3.82 -20.25 -2.58
CA GLY A 32 -5.16 -19.65 -2.63
C GLY A 32 -5.09 -18.13 -2.75
N TYR A 33 -4.17 -17.49 -2.00
CA TYR A 33 -3.91 -16.07 -2.13
C TYR A 33 -3.42 -15.68 -3.53
N GLN A 34 -2.44 -16.41 -4.08
CA GLN A 34 -1.95 -16.20 -5.45
C GLN A 34 -3.08 -16.26 -6.47
N ARG A 35 -3.96 -17.26 -6.36
CA ARG A 35 -5.09 -17.43 -7.27
C ARG A 35 -6.08 -16.27 -7.19
N ILE A 36 -6.41 -15.81 -5.99
CA ILE A 36 -7.28 -14.64 -5.81
C ILE A 36 -6.61 -13.40 -6.38
N TYR A 37 -5.34 -13.19 -6.06
CA TYR A 37 -4.56 -12.05 -6.54
C TYR A 37 -4.54 -12.01 -8.09
N ALA A 38 -4.14 -13.10 -8.75
CA ALA A 38 -4.11 -13.22 -10.20
C ALA A 38 -5.51 -13.07 -10.84
N ALA A 39 -6.54 -13.65 -10.22
CA ALA A 39 -7.92 -13.53 -10.70
C ALA A 39 -8.45 -12.09 -10.63
N THR A 40 -7.93 -11.28 -9.70
CA THR A 40 -8.31 -9.87 -9.55
C THR A 40 -7.37 -8.89 -10.23
N GLU A 41 -6.24 -9.37 -10.75
CA GLU A 41 -5.19 -8.56 -11.38
C GLU A 41 -5.67 -7.88 -12.67
N HIS A 42 -6.56 -8.55 -13.40
CA HIS A 42 -7.16 -8.04 -14.64
C HIS A 42 -8.64 -7.68 -14.45
N ARG A 43 -9.04 -7.38 -13.20
CA ARG A 43 -10.45 -7.11 -12.91
C ARG A 43 -10.89 -5.88 -13.69
N ARG A 44 -11.83 -6.10 -14.62
CA ARG A 44 -12.45 -5.03 -15.39
C ARG A 44 -13.21 -4.07 -14.46
N PRO A 45 -13.29 -2.77 -14.83
CA PRO A 45 -14.14 -1.81 -14.15
C PRO A 45 -15.54 -2.37 -13.97
N GLY A 46 -16.01 -2.40 -12.72
CA GLY A 46 -17.28 -3.01 -12.38
C GLY A 46 -17.82 -2.43 -11.09
N PRO A 47 -19.09 -2.71 -10.76
CA PRO A 47 -19.70 -2.12 -9.59
C PRO A 47 -19.10 -2.73 -8.33
N LEU A 48 -18.97 -1.92 -7.27
CA LEU A 48 -18.34 -2.35 -6.02
C LEU A 48 -19.05 -3.59 -5.43
N PRO A 49 -18.32 -4.52 -4.82
CA PRO A 49 -18.94 -5.61 -4.08
C PRO A 49 -19.75 -5.07 -2.88
N PRO A 50 -20.84 -5.72 -2.45
CA PRO A 50 -21.74 -5.21 -1.42
C PRO A 50 -21.08 -4.77 -0.10
N PRO A 51 -20.07 -5.49 0.45
CA PRO A 51 -19.38 -5.07 1.66
C PRO A 51 -18.62 -3.74 1.52
N LEU A 52 -18.13 -3.41 0.32
CA LEU A 52 -17.47 -2.12 0.10
C LEU A 52 -18.49 -1.00 -0.07
N ARG A 53 -19.62 -1.24 -0.76
CA ARG A 53 -20.70 -0.23 -0.89
C ARG A 53 -21.28 0.18 0.46
N SER A 54 -21.40 -0.74 1.41
CA SER A 54 -21.94 -0.43 2.73
C SER A 54 -21.05 0.52 3.54
N THR A 55 -19.75 0.65 3.21
CA THR A 55 -18.83 1.59 3.86
C THR A 55 -19.03 3.04 3.45
N GLU A 56 -19.69 3.32 2.32
CA GLU A 56 -19.83 4.66 1.76
C GLU A 56 -20.40 5.68 2.75
N ARG A 57 -21.44 5.31 3.50
CA ARG A 57 -22.07 6.19 4.50
C ARG A 57 -21.16 6.44 5.70
N ALA A 58 -20.46 5.41 6.16
CA ALA A 58 -19.55 5.52 7.29
C ALA A 58 -18.35 6.41 6.92
N LEU A 59 -17.81 6.22 5.72
CA LEU A 59 -16.73 7.03 5.16
C LEU A 59 -17.13 8.50 5.05
N LEU A 60 -18.30 8.82 4.46
CA LEU A 60 -18.74 10.22 4.35
C LEU A 60 -18.92 10.88 5.72
N ARG A 61 -19.41 10.15 6.72
CA ARG A 61 -19.56 10.66 8.09
C ARG A 61 -18.23 10.83 8.83
N SER A 62 -17.18 10.10 8.44
CA SER A 62 -15.87 10.23 9.07
C SER A 62 -15.07 11.42 8.56
N LEU A 63 -15.53 12.11 7.51
CA LEU A 63 -14.86 13.29 6.96
C LEU A 63 -15.30 14.56 7.71
N PRO A 64 -14.38 15.28 8.38
CA PRO A 64 -14.65 16.62 8.89
C PRO A 64 -15.15 17.58 7.79
N LEU A 65 -15.96 18.58 8.16
CA LEU A 65 -16.53 19.54 7.20
C LEU A 65 -15.49 20.42 6.51
N ASP A 66 -14.35 20.64 7.16
CA ASP A 66 -13.19 21.39 6.65
C ASP A 66 -12.21 20.52 5.85
N THR A 67 -12.53 19.24 5.61
CA THR A 67 -11.69 18.36 4.80
C THR A 67 -11.55 18.93 3.39
N THR A 68 -10.32 19.18 2.94
CA THR A 68 -10.06 19.73 1.61
C THR A 68 -9.60 18.69 0.59
N ALA A 69 -9.18 17.49 1.03
CA ALA A 69 -8.80 16.37 0.17
C ALA A 69 -8.75 15.07 0.99
N VAL A 70 -8.83 13.91 0.33
CA VAL A 70 -8.66 12.59 0.94
C VAL A 70 -7.55 11.83 0.23
N VAL A 71 -6.65 11.22 1.01
CA VAL A 71 -5.58 10.35 0.48
C VAL A 71 -5.84 8.91 0.89
N ALA A 72 -6.01 8.02 -0.10
CA ALA A 72 -6.13 6.59 0.10
C ALA A 72 -4.76 5.90 -0.01
N THR A 73 -4.39 5.15 1.02
CA THR A 73 -3.21 4.27 1.05
C THR A 73 -3.62 2.79 1.10
N TYR A 74 -4.86 2.49 0.71
CA TYR A 74 -5.42 1.14 0.70
C TYR A 74 -6.32 0.96 -0.54
N PRO A 75 -6.14 -0.12 -1.34
CA PRO A 75 -6.85 -0.28 -2.61
C PRO A 75 -8.37 -0.17 -2.49
N ALA A 76 -8.97 -0.83 -1.49
CA ALA A 76 -10.43 -0.83 -1.36
C ALA A 76 -10.99 0.54 -0.97
N ALA A 77 -10.21 1.34 -0.21
CA ALA A 77 -10.59 2.71 0.11
C ALA A 77 -10.62 3.57 -1.15
N GLY A 78 -9.62 3.44 -2.02
CA GLY A 78 -9.58 4.13 -3.32
C GLY A 78 -10.79 3.78 -4.19
N GLN A 79 -11.19 2.51 -4.24
CA GLN A 79 -12.37 2.06 -4.99
C GLN A 79 -13.69 2.68 -4.48
N VAL A 80 -13.86 2.78 -3.16
CA VAL A 80 -15.04 3.41 -2.56
C VAL A 80 -15.04 4.93 -2.81
N LEU A 81 -13.91 5.59 -2.55
CA LEU A 81 -13.77 7.03 -2.76
C LEU A 81 -13.97 7.43 -4.22
N GLY A 82 -13.36 6.70 -5.17
CA GLY A 82 -13.54 6.93 -6.59
C GLY A 82 -15.00 6.75 -7.04
N THR A 83 -15.71 5.78 -6.47
CA THR A 83 -17.15 5.59 -6.72
C THR A 83 -17.97 6.77 -6.21
N LEU A 84 -17.74 7.22 -4.97
CA LEU A 84 -18.40 8.39 -4.40
C LEU A 84 -18.14 9.67 -5.20
N ARG A 85 -16.90 9.83 -5.67
CA ARG A 85 -16.46 10.95 -6.50
C ARG A 85 -17.18 10.98 -7.85
N ARG A 86 -17.31 9.83 -8.53
CA ARG A 86 -18.08 9.70 -9.79
C ARG A 86 -19.58 9.90 -9.62
N GLN A 87 -20.12 9.55 -8.46
CA GLN A 87 -21.53 9.76 -8.13
C GLN A 87 -21.84 11.18 -7.68
N GLU A 88 -20.85 12.09 -7.69
CA GLU A 88 -20.99 13.47 -7.20
C GLU A 88 -21.48 13.53 -5.74
N ARG A 89 -21.16 12.49 -4.95
CA ARG A 89 -21.46 12.44 -3.50
C ARG A 89 -20.27 12.87 -2.65
N LEU A 90 -19.11 13.03 -3.28
CA LEU A 90 -17.89 13.56 -2.69
C LEU A 90 -17.30 14.62 -3.63
N HIS A 91 -17.25 15.87 -3.17
CA HIS A 91 -16.84 17.01 -4.00
C HIS A 91 -15.39 17.45 -3.82
N ILE A 92 -14.70 16.89 -2.82
CA ILE A 92 -13.28 17.16 -2.57
C ILE A 92 -12.38 16.20 -3.38
N PRO A 93 -11.15 16.60 -3.71
CA PRO A 93 -10.19 15.74 -4.41
C PRO A 93 -9.89 14.44 -3.67
N VAL A 94 -9.86 13.35 -4.44
CA VAL A 94 -9.44 12.02 -4.01
C VAL A 94 -8.09 11.70 -4.63
N ILE A 95 -7.13 11.37 -3.78
CA ILE A 95 -5.77 11.00 -4.15
C ILE A 95 -5.52 9.56 -3.72
N THR A 96 -4.91 8.74 -4.55
CA THR A 96 -4.39 7.43 -4.16
C THR A 96 -2.87 7.47 -4.11
N TYR A 97 -2.28 7.11 -2.98
CA TYR A 97 -0.83 6.94 -2.87
C TYR A 97 -0.50 5.45 -3.04
N LEU A 98 0.22 5.13 -4.12
CA LEU A 98 0.65 3.79 -4.48
C LEU A 98 1.84 3.41 -3.60
N THR A 99 1.61 2.58 -2.57
CA THR A 99 2.62 2.28 -1.54
C THR A 99 3.67 1.26 -1.97
N ASP A 100 3.39 0.51 -3.02
CA ASP A 100 4.15 -0.67 -3.44
C ASP A 100 4.86 -0.40 -4.79
N PHE A 101 5.88 -1.22 -5.10
CA PHE A 101 6.58 -1.14 -6.39
C PHE A 101 5.82 -1.77 -7.55
N SER A 102 4.82 -2.60 -7.25
CA SER A 102 3.90 -3.18 -8.21
C SER A 102 2.48 -2.71 -7.94
N VAL A 103 1.75 -2.36 -9.00
CA VAL A 103 0.38 -1.87 -8.95
C VAL A 103 -0.58 -2.97 -9.38
N HIS A 104 -1.33 -3.50 -8.44
CA HIS A 104 -2.50 -4.34 -8.73
C HIS A 104 -3.70 -3.49 -9.18
N ALA A 105 -4.54 -3.97 -10.10
CA ALA A 105 -5.70 -3.24 -10.64
C ALA A 105 -6.62 -2.56 -9.62
N LEU A 106 -6.75 -3.13 -8.42
CA LEU A 106 -7.54 -2.54 -7.34
C LEU A 106 -7.01 -1.19 -6.85
N TRP A 107 -5.73 -0.87 -7.07
CA TRP A 107 -5.15 0.43 -6.74
C TRP A 107 -5.63 1.54 -7.67
N VAL A 108 -6.07 1.20 -8.89
CA VAL A 108 -6.55 2.18 -9.88
C VAL A 108 -8.07 2.17 -9.87
N ALA A 109 -8.65 3.24 -9.34
CA ALA A 109 -10.09 3.41 -9.25
C ALA A 109 -10.57 4.56 -10.13
N HIS A 110 -11.61 4.32 -10.93
CA HIS A 110 -12.26 5.40 -11.67
C HIS A 110 -12.86 6.42 -10.71
N GLY A 111 -12.59 7.70 -10.99
CA GLY A 111 -12.99 8.82 -10.13
C GLY A 111 -11.92 9.27 -9.16
N VAL A 112 -10.81 8.55 -8.99
CA VAL A 112 -9.64 9.10 -8.28
C VAL A 112 -9.01 10.20 -9.14
N ASP A 113 -8.87 11.40 -8.58
CA ASP A 113 -8.39 12.58 -9.29
C ASP A 113 -6.87 12.51 -9.56
N LEU A 114 -6.08 11.86 -8.67
CA LEU A 114 -4.62 11.77 -8.79
C LEU A 114 -4.05 10.50 -8.14
N HIS A 115 -3.13 9.82 -8.82
CA HIS A 115 -2.31 8.75 -8.25
C HIS A 115 -0.87 9.24 -8.04
N LEU A 116 -0.37 9.08 -6.83
CA LEU A 116 1.00 9.40 -6.45
C LEU A 116 1.81 8.11 -6.38
N ALA A 117 2.84 7.99 -7.20
CA ALA A 117 3.67 6.81 -7.33
C ALA A 117 5.03 6.97 -6.66
N VAL A 118 5.54 5.89 -6.06
CA VAL A 118 6.88 5.86 -5.46
C VAL A 118 8.02 5.85 -6.49
N HIS A 119 7.74 5.41 -7.72
CA HIS A 119 8.74 5.23 -8.78
C HIS A 119 8.04 5.22 -10.16
N GLU A 120 8.81 5.34 -11.25
CA GLU A 120 8.26 5.33 -12.62
C GLU A 120 7.62 3.98 -13.00
N ILE A 121 8.12 2.86 -12.47
CA ILE A 121 7.53 1.53 -12.72
C ILE A 121 6.05 1.45 -12.25
N PRO A 122 5.71 1.68 -10.96
CA PRO A 122 4.32 1.70 -10.55
C PRO A 122 3.52 2.85 -11.20
N ALA A 123 4.18 3.94 -11.61
CA ALA A 123 3.50 5.00 -12.37
C ALA A 123 3.07 4.53 -13.77
N GLY A 124 3.94 3.83 -14.49
CA GLY A 124 3.64 3.20 -15.78
C GLY A 124 2.51 2.19 -15.66
N GLN A 125 2.60 1.27 -14.69
CA GLN A 125 1.56 0.27 -14.44
C GLN A 125 0.21 0.91 -14.12
N ALA A 126 0.19 2.01 -13.34
CA ALA A 126 -1.05 2.72 -13.05
C ALA A 126 -1.65 3.40 -14.31
N ARG A 127 -0.80 3.95 -15.19
CA ARG A 127 -1.25 4.55 -16.47
C ARG A 127 -1.84 3.49 -17.40
N GLU A 128 -1.18 2.33 -17.52
CA GLU A 128 -1.68 1.20 -18.32
C GLU A 128 -3.05 0.69 -17.82
N GLN A 129 -3.28 0.76 -16.52
CA GLN A 129 -4.55 0.40 -15.89
C GLN A 129 -5.61 1.50 -15.98
N GLY A 130 -5.31 2.64 -16.62
CA GLY A 130 -6.28 3.71 -16.89
C GLY A 130 -6.39 4.77 -15.79
N ALA A 131 -5.36 4.96 -14.98
CA ALA A 131 -5.32 6.07 -14.02
C ALA A 131 -5.41 7.42 -14.73
N ALA A 132 -6.33 8.28 -14.28
CA ALA A 132 -6.62 9.57 -14.92
C ALA A 132 -5.41 10.55 -14.89
N ALA A 133 -4.72 10.61 -13.75
CA ALA A 133 -3.49 11.37 -13.59
C ALA A 133 -2.53 10.60 -12.67
N VAL A 134 -1.24 10.62 -13.02
CA VAL A 134 -0.18 9.93 -12.26
C VAL A 134 1.03 10.83 -12.13
N THR A 135 1.50 11.05 -10.90
CA THR A 135 2.72 11.80 -10.58
C THR A 135 3.67 10.94 -9.77
N VAL A 136 4.94 10.88 -10.17
CA VAL A 136 5.99 10.28 -9.34
C VAL A 136 6.43 11.29 -8.29
N THR A 137 6.20 10.95 -7.02
CA THR A 137 6.58 11.79 -5.86
C THR A 137 7.76 11.23 -5.10
N GLY A 138 8.17 9.99 -5.41
CA GLY A 138 9.09 9.23 -4.59
C GLY A 138 8.41 8.68 -3.33
N PRO A 139 9.16 7.91 -2.53
CA PRO A 139 8.64 7.26 -1.35
C PRO A 139 8.42 8.20 -0.17
N VAL A 140 7.32 7.98 0.54
CA VAL A 140 6.95 8.63 1.80
C VAL A 140 7.41 7.75 2.96
N VAL A 141 8.65 7.96 3.38
CA VAL A 141 9.23 7.35 4.58
C VAL A 141 9.36 8.38 5.71
N ASP A 142 9.40 7.88 6.95
CA ASP A 142 9.75 8.68 8.14
C ASP A 142 11.20 9.21 8.00
N ARG A 143 11.44 10.45 8.44
CA ARG A 143 12.75 11.11 8.31
C ARG A 143 13.87 10.41 9.11
N ARG A 144 13.50 9.57 10.07
CA ARG A 144 14.45 8.71 10.79
C ARG A 144 15.12 7.68 9.88
N PHE A 145 14.51 7.34 8.75
CA PHE A 145 15.16 6.54 7.71
C PHE A 145 16.01 7.46 6.83
N SER A 146 17.29 7.54 7.15
CA SER A 146 18.29 8.36 6.47
C SER A 146 19.64 7.63 6.50
N PRO A 147 20.60 7.96 5.62
CA PRO A 147 21.93 7.38 5.68
C PRO A 147 22.56 7.56 7.07
N SER A 148 23.24 6.52 7.55
CA SER A 148 23.91 6.54 8.84
C SER A 148 25.40 6.83 8.71
N THR A 149 25.98 7.38 9.77
CA THR A 149 27.43 7.49 9.93
C THR A 149 28.02 6.18 10.49
N ASN A 150 29.33 5.99 10.31
CA ASN A 150 30.04 4.85 10.91
C ASN A 150 29.89 4.75 12.43
N SER A 151 29.77 5.90 13.12
CA SER A 151 29.55 5.94 14.58
C SER A 151 28.18 5.39 14.96
N GLN A 152 27.12 5.80 14.25
CA GLN A 152 25.75 5.33 14.45
C GLN A 152 25.64 3.83 14.14
N ARG A 153 26.29 3.35 13.08
CA ARG A 153 26.35 1.91 12.77
C ARG A 153 26.98 1.11 13.91
N ARG A 154 28.13 1.55 14.46
CA ARG A 154 28.79 0.87 15.60
C ARG A 154 27.90 0.86 16.84
N ALA A 155 27.33 2.01 17.20
CA ALA A 155 26.42 2.12 18.35
C ALA A 155 25.18 1.24 18.19
N ALA A 156 24.62 1.15 16.98
CA ALA A 156 23.50 0.28 16.68
C ALA A 156 23.88 -1.20 16.84
N ARG A 157 25.04 -1.62 16.31
CA ARG A 157 25.53 -3.01 16.48
C ARG A 157 25.69 -3.37 17.96
N GLU A 158 26.33 -2.51 18.74
CA GLU A 158 26.49 -2.71 20.18
C GLU A 158 25.14 -2.82 20.90
N ARG A 159 24.23 -1.87 20.66
CA ARG A 159 22.91 -1.84 21.29
C ARG A 159 22.06 -3.08 20.97
N PHE A 160 22.19 -3.64 19.76
CA PHE A 160 21.47 -4.86 19.38
C PHE A 160 22.25 -6.15 19.65
N GLY A 161 23.45 -6.07 20.23
CA GLY A 161 24.30 -7.25 20.49
C GLY A 161 24.75 -7.96 19.21
N LEU A 162 25.00 -7.21 18.14
CA LEU A 162 25.38 -7.72 16.82
C LEU A 162 26.90 -7.71 16.63
N PRO A 163 27.46 -8.66 15.86
CA PRO A 163 28.89 -8.73 15.59
C PRO A 163 29.45 -7.44 14.98
N ALA A 164 30.54 -6.92 15.54
CA ALA A 164 31.12 -5.64 15.14
C ALA A 164 31.65 -5.64 13.70
N ASN A 165 32.26 -6.75 13.25
CA ASN A 165 33.02 -6.83 12.00
C ASN A 165 32.49 -7.87 10.99
N ALA A 166 31.37 -8.54 11.28
CA ALA A 166 30.78 -9.49 10.34
C ALA A 166 29.86 -8.77 9.33
N PRO A 167 29.71 -9.30 8.09
CA PRO A 167 28.63 -8.93 7.19
C PRO A 167 27.28 -9.38 7.78
N LEU A 168 26.30 -8.49 7.84
CA LEU A 168 24.99 -8.75 8.43
C LEU A 168 23.88 -8.60 7.39
N ALA A 169 23.02 -9.62 7.29
CA ALA A 169 21.85 -9.63 6.41
C ALA A 169 20.57 -9.49 7.24
N LEU A 170 19.90 -8.34 7.14
CA LEU A 170 18.63 -8.08 7.80
C LEU A 170 17.50 -8.79 7.03
N LEU A 171 16.90 -9.81 7.62
CA LEU A 171 15.72 -10.48 7.08
C LEU A 171 14.45 -9.96 7.76
N VAL A 172 13.59 -9.28 7.01
CA VAL A 172 12.31 -8.75 7.53
C VAL A 172 11.15 -9.57 7.00
N ALA A 173 10.32 -10.07 7.91
CA ALA A 173 9.18 -10.94 7.59
C ALA A 173 7.80 -10.25 7.75
N GLY A 174 7.78 -8.92 7.74
CA GLY A 174 6.60 -8.10 8.01
C GLY A 174 6.07 -8.26 9.44
N SER A 175 4.95 -7.62 9.76
CA SER A 175 4.42 -7.58 11.13
C SER A 175 3.92 -8.93 11.67
N TRP A 176 3.71 -9.91 10.79
CA TRP A 176 3.16 -11.23 11.12
C TRP A 176 4.15 -12.39 10.94
N GLY A 177 5.35 -12.13 10.42
CA GLY A 177 6.33 -13.19 10.20
C GLY A 177 5.90 -14.20 9.12
N VAL A 178 5.24 -13.73 8.06
CA VAL A 178 4.66 -14.60 7.02
C VAL A 178 5.71 -14.96 5.96
N GLY A 179 5.63 -16.19 5.48
CA GLY A 179 6.49 -16.72 4.42
C GLY A 179 7.49 -17.74 4.94
N PRO A 180 8.37 -18.25 4.06
CA PRO A 180 9.38 -19.24 4.41
C PRO A 180 10.57 -18.62 5.16
N VAL A 181 10.31 -17.85 6.23
CA VAL A 181 11.30 -17.04 6.97
C VAL A 181 12.39 -17.91 7.61
N ARG A 182 12.00 -19.02 8.27
CA ARG A 182 12.95 -19.98 8.86
C ARG A 182 13.91 -20.55 7.81
N ARG A 183 13.36 -20.91 6.65
CA ARG A 183 14.13 -21.41 5.51
C ARG A 183 15.07 -20.34 4.97
N ALA A 184 14.60 -19.11 4.76
CA ALA A 184 15.43 -18.02 4.29
C ALA A 184 16.57 -17.70 5.27
N ALA A 185 16.30 -17.67 6.58
CA ALA A 185 17.31 -17.45 7.61
C ALA A 185 18.39 -18.55 7.63
N ALA A 186 17.96 -19.82 7.52
CA ALA A 186 18.88 -20.95 7.42
C ALA A 186 19.72 -20.87 6.13
N GLU A 187 19.11 -20.58 4.98
CA GLU A 187 19.81 -20.44 3.70
C GLU A 187 20.83 -19.27 3.72
N ILE A 188 20.51 -18.16 4.39
CA ILE A 188 21.46 -17.05 4.62
C ILE A 188 22.64 -17.53 5.47
N ARG A 189 22.38 -18.16 6.63
CA ARG A 189 23.43 -18.70 7.51
C ARG A 189 24.33 -19.69 6.78
N ASP A 190 23.72 -20.68 6.12
CA ASP A 190 24.41 -21.80 5.49
C ASP A 190 25.19 -21.37 4.23
N SER A 191 24.82 -20.23 3.62
CA SER A 191 25.62 -19.62 2.55
C SER A 191 27.01 -19.17 3.00
N GLY A 192 27.16 -18.84 4.30
CA GLY A 192 28.36 -18.25 4.87
C GLY A 192 28.67 -16.82 4.39
N ALA A 193 27.78 -16.18 3.62
CA ALA A 193 28.00 -14.82 3.11
C ALA A 193 27.74 -13.73 4.14
N ALA A 194 26.80 -13.95 5.06
CA ALA A 194 26.41 -12.99 6.08
C ALA A 194 25.73 -13.67 7.27
N VAL A 195 25.82 -13.05 8.44
CA VAL A 195 25.06 -13.46 9.63
C VAL A 195 23.61 -12.97 9.48
N PRO A 196 22.60 -13.85 9.59
CA PRO A 196 21.21 -13.45 9.52
C PRO A 196 20.78 -12.70 10.79
N VAL A 197 20.18 -11.53 10.59
CA VAL A 197 19.53 -10.71 11.61
C VAL A 197 18.05 -10.67 11.27
N VAL A 198 17.19 -11.35 12.04
CA VAL A 198 15.80 -11.60 11.64
C VAL A 198 14.83 -10.80 12.49
N VAL A 199 13.88 -10.09 11.88
CA VAL A 199 12.78 -9.41 12.58
C VAL A 199 11.45 -10.10 12.27
N CYS A 200 10.88 -10.74 13.29
CA CYS A 200 9.66 -11.56 13.19
C CYS A 200 8.37 -10.79 13.46
N GLY A 201 8.46 -9.49 13.77
CA GLY A 201 7.31 -8.66 14.12
C GLY A 201 6.58 -9.22 15.35
N ARG A 202 5.26 -9.38 15.27
CA ARG A 202 4.46 -9.90 16.39
C ARG A 202 4.54 -11.41 16.57
N ASN A 203 5.25 -12.13 15.69
CA ASN A 203 5.35 -13.59 15.74
C ASN A 203 6.47 -14.06 16.67
N GLN A 204 6.19 -14.03 17.97
CA GLN A 204 7.16 -14.44 19.00
C GLN A 204 7.50 -15.94 18.93
N THR A 205 6.56 -16.76 18.48
CA THR A 205 6.79 -18.19 18.24
C THR A 205 7.86 -18.41 17.18
N LEU A 206 7.77 -17.69 16.05
CA LEU A 206 8.79 -17.74 15.00
C LEU A 206 10.17 -17.31 15.50
N ALA A 207 10.25 -16.22 16.29
CA ALA A 207 11.52 -15.79 16.88
C ALA A 207 12.13 -16.86 17.79
N LYS A 208 11.33 -17.54 18.63
CA LYS A 208 11.80 -18.66 19.47
C LYS A 208 12.30 -19.84 18.64
N GLN A 209 11.56 -20.22 17.60
CA GLN A 209 11.95 -21.31 16.70
C GLN A 209 13.27 -21.02 15.98
N LEU A 210 13.43 -19.80 15.45
CA LEU A 210 14.68 -19.37 14.80
C LEU A 210 15.88 -19.48 15.74
N ARG A 211 15.76 -19.04 17.01
CA ARG A 211 16.84 -19.17 17.99
C ARG A 211 17.15 -20.64 18.28
N ALA A 212 16.12 -21.49 18.41
CA ALA A 212 16.30 -22.93 18.59
C ALA A 212 16.99 -23.58 17.37
N ASP A 213 16.79 -23.04 16.17
CA ASP A 213 17.47 -23.47 14.94
C ASP A 213 18.90 -22.93 14.81
N GLY A 214 19.41 -22.17 15.79
CA GLY A 214 20.75 -21.58 15.78
C GLY A 214 20.85 -20.21 15.08
N ILE A 215 19.73 -19.53 14.84
CA ILE A 215 19.71 -18.14 14.39
C ILE A 215 19.72 -17.23 15.62
N GLU A 216 20.92 -16.86 16.06
CA GLU A 216 21.15 -16.11 17.31
C GLU A 216 20.38 -14.77 17.35
N HIS A 217 20.48 -13.99 16.28
CA HIS A 217 19.91 -12.64 16.20
C HIS A 217 18.49 -12.63 15.62
N ALA A 218 17.59 -13.37 16.23
CA ALA A 218 16.15 -13.30 15.93
C ALA A 218 15.45 -12.37 16.93
N PHE A 219 14.74 -11.36 16.43
CA PHE A 219 13.99 -10.37 17.20
C PHE A 219 12.48 -10.51 16.96
N GLY A 220 11.69 -10.07 17.94
CA GLY A 220 10.24 -9.92 17.79
C GLY A 220 9.89 -8.59 17.12
N TRP A 221 9.05 -7.80 17.78
CA TRP A 221 8.77 -6.42 17.38
C TRP A 221 9.93 -5.51 17.81
N THR A 222 10.22 -4.48 17.01
CA THR A 222 11.23 -3.46 17.30
C THR A 222 10.68 -2.09 16.95
N ASP A 223 10.86 -1.13 17.85
CA ASP A 223 10.46 0.27 17.63
C ASP A 223 11.60 1.09 16.98
N ASP A 224 12.81 0.53 16.91
CA ASP A 224 13.96 1.14 16.26
C ASP A 224 14.45 0.31 15.06
N MET A 225 13.58 0.25 14.03
CA MET A 225 13.92 -0.30 12.73
C MET A 225 15.06 0.47 12.01
N PRO A 226 15.11 1.82 12.03
CA PRO A 226 16.23 2.55 11.44
C PRO A 226 17.58 2.10 12.01
N GLY A 227 17.69 1.93 13.32
CA GLY A 227 18.91 1.44 13.96
C GLY A 227 19.32 0.04 13.48
N LEU A 228 18.38 -0.88 13.30
CA LEU A 228 18.69 -2.21 12.73
C LEU A 228 19.18 -2.08 11.28
N MET A 229 18.56 -1.22 10.47
CA MET A 229 19.02 -0.95 9.11
C MET A 229 20.41 -0.33 9.08
N TYR A 230 20.77 0.50 10.06
CA TYR A 230 22.12 1.06 10.19
C TYR A 230 23.14 0.00 10.57
N ALA A 231 22.76 -0.95 11.42
CA ALA A 231 23.64 -2.01 11.88
C ALA A 231 23.96 -3.02 10.77
N CYS A 232 23.02 -3.26 9.86
CA CYS A 232 23.13 -4.28 8.81
C CYS A 232 23.74 -3.77 7.50
N ASP A 233 24.20 -4.70 6.67
CA ASP A 233 24.92 -4.38 5.43
C ASP A 233 24.06 -4.64 4.17
N VAL A 234 23.04 -5.49 4.27
CA VAL A 234 22.03 -5.74 3.23
C VAL A 234 20.67 -6.11 3.85
N LEU A 235 19.58 -5.67 3.24
CA LEU A 235 18.21 -6.10 3.52
C LEU A 235 17.82 -7.26 2.59
N VAL A 236 17.40 -8.37 3.19
CA VAL A 236 16.72 -9.47 2.50
C VAL A 236 15.21 -9.29 2.72
N GLN A 237 14.50 -8.94 1.67
CA GLN A 237 13.06 -8.71 1.69
C GLN A 237 12.31 -9.89 1.05
N ASN A 238 11.12 -10.21 1.57
CA ASN A 238 10.23 -11.22 0.98
C ASN A 238 8.85 -10.69 0.50
N ALA A 239 8.52 -9.42 0.73
CA ALA A 239 7.21 -8.83 0.39
C ALA A 239 7.28 -7.51 -0.40
N GLY A 240 8.46 -6.89 -0.48
CA GLY A 240 8.81 -5.80 -1.40
C GLY A 240 8.10 -4.45 -1.25
N GLY A 241 7.34 -4.24 -0.17
CA GLY A 241 6.61 -3.00 0.09
C GLY A 241 7.46 -1.90 0.74
N LEU A 242 6.88 -1.22 1.73
CA LEU A 242 7.48 -0.06 2.44
C LEU A 242 8.88 -0.32 3.03
N THR A 243 9.18 -1.52 3.51
CA THR A 243 10.50 -1.82 4.09
C THR A 243 11.65 -1.69 3.09
N SER A 244 11.42 -1.98 1.80
CA SER A 244 12.43 -1.75 0.77
C SER A 244 12.70 -0.25 0.60
N LEU A 245 11.65 0.58 0.67
CA LEU A 245 11.75 2.04 0.56
C LEU A 245 12.46 2.65 1.77
N GLU A 246 12.18 2.15 2.97
CA GLU A 246 12.91 2.48 4.20
C GLU A 246 14.41 2.15 4.06
N ALA A 247 14.74 0.95 3.56
CA ALA A 247 16.13 0.56 3.34
C ALA A 247 16.83 1.43 2.29
N PHE A 248 16.17 1.76 1.18
CA PHE A 248 16.73 2.69 0.19
C PHE A 248 17.00 4.07 0.79
N SER A 249 16.12 4.56 1.66
CA SER A 249 16.28 5.84 2.35
C SER A 249 17.43 5.82 3.37
N CYS A 250 17.72 4.66 3.95
CA CYS A 250 18.91 4.44 4.78
C CYS A 250 20.21 4.20 3.98
N GLY A 251 20.12 4.09 2.65
CA GLY A 251 21.26 3.67 1.82
C GLY A 251 21.68 2.22 2.12
N LEU A 252 20.74 1.35 2.49
CA LEU A 252 20.93 -0.07 2.71
C LEU A 252 20.58 -0.84 1.42
N PRO A 253 21.52 -1.60 0.84
CA PRO A 253 21.27 -2.51 -0.27
C PRO A 253 20.10 -3.46 0.00
N VAL A 254 19.34 -3.81 -1.03
CA VAL A 254 18.16 -4.67 -0.95
C VAL A 254 18.30 -5.83 -1.92
N VAL A 255 17.98 -7.04 -1.46
CA VAL A 255 17.78 -8.24 -2.29
C VAL A 255 16.41 -8.84 -1.99
N SER A 256 15.72 -9.25 -3.06
CA SER A 256 14.46 -9.97 -2.96
C SER A 256 14.75 -11.46 -2.91
N TYR A 257 14.34 -12.15 -1.86
CA TYR A 257 14.54 -13.59 -1.72
C TYR A 257 13.34 -14.24 -1.04
N ARG A 258 13.00 -15.45 -1.50
CA ARG A 258 11.93 -16.26 -0.90
C ARG A 258 10.60 -15.50 -0.76
N CYS A 259 10.28 -14.72 -1.79
CA CYS A 259 9.16 -13.80 -1.77
C CYS A 259 7.82 -14.51 -1.63
N ILE A 260 6.94 -13.95 -0.81
CA ILE A 260 5.59 -14.52 -0.63
C ILE A 260 4.79 -14.38 -1.92
N PRO A 261 3.92 -15.36 -2.23
CA PRO A 261 3.05 -15.27 -3.40
C PRO A 261 2.16 -14.02 -3.37
N GLY A 262 1.78 -13.54 -4.55
CA GLY A 262 0.99 -12.35 -4.80
C GLY A 262 1.90 -11.13 -4.83
N HIS A 263 1.54 -10.13 -4.02
CA HIS A 263 2.26 -8.85 -3.98
C HIS A 263 3.77 -9.00 -3.72
N GLY A 264 4.22 -10.01 -2.96
CA GLY A 264 5.64 -10.19 -2.69
C GLY A 264 6.44 -10.50 -3.96
N GLN A 265 5.93 -11.39 -4.81
CA GLN A 265 6.56 -11.74 -6.08
C GLN A 265 6.44 -10.62 -7.12
N THR A 266 5.29 -9.94 -7.20
CA THR A 266 5.13 -8.84 -8.17
C THR A 266 5.98 -7.63 -7.78
N ASN A 267 6.12 -7.32 -6.49
CA ASN A 267 7.06 -6.30 -6.03
C ASN A 267 8.51 -6.68 -6.30
N ALA A 268 8.90 -7.94 -6.08
CA ALA A 268 10.25 -8.42 -6.39
C ALA A 268 10.56 -8.32 -7.89
N ALA A 269 9.58 -8.66 -8.75
CA ALA A 269 9.70 -8.50 -10.19
C ALA A 269 9.88 -7.02 -10.59
N ALA A 270 9.02 -6.12 -10.07
CA ALA A 270 9.09 -4.70 -10.36
C ALA A 270 10.39 -4.04 -9.87
N LEU A 271 10.88 -4.42 -8.69
CA LEU A 271 12.17 -3.95 -8.17
C LEU A 271 13.36 -4.46 -9.00
N HIS A 272 13.26 -5.68 -9.51
CA HIS A 272 14.27 -6.28 -10.38
C HIS A 272 14.31 -5.60 -11.75
N GLU A 273 13.14 -5.38 -12.36
CA GLU A 273 12.98 -4.64 -13.61
C GLU A 273 13.48 -3.20 -13.50
N ALA A 274 13.22 -2.53 -12.37
CA ALA A 274 13.74 -1.19 -12.09
C ALA A 274 15.27 -1.14 -11.90
N GLY A 275 15.95 -2.29 -11.83
CA GLY A 275 17.38 -2.36 -11.48
C GLY A 275 17.69 -1.98 -10.03
N LEU A 276 16.67 -1.88 -9.16
CA LEU A 276 16.80 -1.42 -7.78
C LEU A 276 17.11 -2.55 -6.80
N ALA A 277 16.62 -3.78 -7.04
CA ALA A 277 16.96 -4.94 -6.22
C ALA A 277 17.03 -6.23 -7.05
N PRO A 278 18.12 -7.03 -6.98
CA PRO A 278 18.09 -8.36 -7.56
C PRO A 278 17.01 -9.22 -6.93
N TRP A 279 16.44 -10.12 -7.75
CA TRP A 279 15.51 -11.14 -7.28
C TRP A 279 16.16 -12.51 -7.40
N VAL A 280 16.61 -13.04 -6.27
CA VAL A 280 17.21 -14.37 -6.17
C VAL A 280 16.08 -15.40 -6.14
N ARG A 281 16.11 -16.33 -7.08
CA ARG A 281 15.10 -17.40 -7.21
C ARG A 281 15.64 -18.74 -6.70
N GLU A 282 16.91 -19.03 -6.98
CA GLU A 282 17.58 -20.26 -6.56
C GLU A 282 18.50 -20.03 -5.35
N PRO A 283 18.59 -20.97 -4.39
CA PRO A 283 19.50 -20.86 -3.24
C PRO A 283 20.96 -20.71 -3.61
N ALA A 284 21.40 -21.35 -4.71
CA ALA A 284 22.77 -21.30 -5.17
C ALA A 284 23.24 -19.87 -5.50
N ASP A 285 22.32 -19.02 -5.96
CA ASP A 285 22.61 -17.63 -6.33
C ASP A 285 22.61 -16.68 -5.12
N LEU A 286 22.19 -17.14 -3.94
CA LEU A 286 22.09 -16.28 -2.76
C LEU A 286 23.46 -15.80 -2.29
N LYS A 287 24.42 -16.72 -2.15
CA LYS A 287 25.78 -16.42 -1.68
C LYS A 287 26.47 -15.33 -2.53
N PRO A 288 26.63 -15.49 -3.86
CA PRO A 288 27.33 -14.49 -4.67
C PRO A 288 26.64 -13.12 -4.61
N ILE A 289 25.30 -13.08 -4.65
CA ILE A 289 24.55 -11.82 -4.58
C ILE A 289 24.71 -11.15 -3.22
N LEU A 290 24.65 -11.89 -2.12
CA LEU A 290 24.87 -11.33 -0.78
C LEU A 290 26.28 -10.74 -0.66
N THR A 291 27.32 -11.48 -1.06
CA THR A 291 28.70 -11.00 -1.03
C THR A 291 28.88 -9.72 -1.87
N GLU A 292 28.30 -9.66 -3.08
CA GLU A 292 28.34 -8.46 -3.92
C GLU A 292 27.64 -7.25 -3.29
N LEU A 293 26.56 -7.47 -2.54
CA LEU A 293 25.77 -6.40 -1.91
C LEU A 293 26.31 -5.97 -0.55
N THR A 294 27.13 -6.78 0.12
CA THR A 294 27.80 -6.38 1.36
C THR A 294 29.14 -5.68 1.11
N GLU A 295 29.91 -6.13 0.10
CA GLU A 295 31.31 -5.73 -0.06
C GLU A 295 31.66 -5.18 -1.47
N GLY A 296 30.79 -5.37 -2.46
CA GLY A 296 31.10 -5.13 -3.87
C GLY A 296 30.69 -3.77 -4.43
N LEU A 297 31.16 -3.48 -5.66
CA LEU A 297 30.76 -2.29 -6.44
C LEU A 297 29.24 -2.25 -6.69
N ARG A 298 28.59 -3.41 -6.76
CA ARG A 298 27.13 -3.53 -6.88
C ARG A 298 26.41 -2.91 -5.70
N ALA A 299 26.92 -3.11 -4.48
CA ALA A 299 26.40 -2.46 -3.28
C ALA A 299 26.40 -0.93 -3.47
N HIS A 300 27.53 -0.36 -3.86
CA HIS A 300 27.66 1.09 -4.03
C HIS A 300 26.69 1.65 -5.07
N ARG A 301 26.61 1.01 -6.26
CA ARG A 301 25.67 1.41 -7.32
C ARG A 301 24.22 1.33 -6.87
N GLN A 302 23.84 0.25 -6.18
CA GLN A 302 22.48 0.09 -5.69
C GLN A 302 22.14 1.11 -4.60
N ARG A 303 23.07 1.39 -3.68
CA ARG A 303 22.88 2.45 -2.66
C ARG A 303 22.60 3.80 -3.32
N GLN A 304 23.39 4.18 -4.32
CA GLN A 304 23.18 5.43 -5.06
C GLN A 304 21.83 5.45 -5.77
N ALA A 305 21.46 4.37 -6.47
CA ALA A 305 20.18 4.27 -7.16
C ALA A 305 18.99 4.36 -6.19
N GLY A 306 19.04 3.61 -5.08
CA GLY A 306 18.02 3.65 -4.04
C GLY A 306 17.87 5.03 -3.41
N LEU A 307 18.98 5.69 -3.09
CA LEU A 307 18.96 7.06 -2.55
C LEU A 307 18.39 8.06 -3.57
N ALA A 308 18.76 7.95 -4.85
CA ALA A 308 18.23 8.82 -5.90
C ALA A 308 16.70 8.73 -6.04
N CYS A 309 16.11 7.54 -5.84
CA CYS A 309 14.65 7.38 -5.80
C CYS A 309 13.98 8.17 -4.65
N THR A 310 14.71 8.44 -3.56
CA THR A 310 14.19 9.14 -2.38
C THR A 310 14.39 10.67 -2.44
N VAL A 311 15.41 11.13 -3.17
CA VAL A 311 15.80 12.55 -3.29
C VAL A 311 14.89 13.35 -4.23
N MET A 312 14.11 12.70 -5.10
CA MET A 312 13.07 13.33 -5.94
C MET A 312 12.08 14.21 -5.14
N ARG A 313 12.07 14.10 -3.81
CA ARG A 313 11.32 14.88 -2.84
C ARG A 313 11.90 16.27 -2.51
N GLN A 314 13.19 16.54 -2.73
CA GLN A 314 13.86 17.72 -2.15
C GLN A 314 14.16 18.86 -3.14
N ASP A 315 14.38 18.57 -4.43
CA ASP A 315 14.84 19.58 -5.41
C ASP A 315 13.77 20.13 -6.35
N ARG A 316 12.51 19.70 -6.25
CA ARG A 316 11.44 20.43 -6.93
C ARG A 316 11.15 21.71 -6.13
N PRO A 317 11.35 22.92 -6.68
CA PRO A 317 10.70 24.11 -6.10
C PRO A 317 9.22 23.75 -5.93
N ARG A 318 8.57 24.25 -4.88
CA ARG A 318 7.11 24.09 -4.69
C ARG A 318 6.42 24.54 -5.97
N SER A 319 6.20 23.62 -6.90
CA SER A 319 5.43 23.89 -8.09
C SER A 319 4.04 24.16 -7.56
N SER A 320 3.45 25.25 -8.05
CA SER A 320 2.06 25.61 -7.80
C SER A 320 1.22 24.34 -7.79
N PRO A 321 0.30 24.17 -6.82
CA PRO A 321 -0.61 23.02 -6.85
C PRO A 321 -1.20 22.91 -8.25
N PRO A 322 -1.41 21.69 -8.79
CA PRO A 322 -2.09 21.54 -10.06
C PRO A 322 -3.35 22.39 -10.02
N PRO A 323 -3.69 23.11 -11.12
CA PRO A 323 -4.86 23.95 -11.13
C PRO A 323 -6.04 23.12 -10.63
N PRO A 324 -6.89 23.66 -9.74
CA PRO A 324 -8.04 22.91 -9.26
C PRO A 324 -8.77 22.39 -10.49
N VAL A 325 -9.00 21.07 -10.53
CA VAL A 325 -9.95 20.51 -11.48
C VAL A 325 -11.28 21.18 -11.14
N VAL A 326 -11.64 22.19 -11.92
CA VAL A 326 -12.88 22.94 -11.74
C VAL A 326 -13.99 21.95 -12.05
N ALA A 327 -14.54 21.33 -11.01
CA ALA A 327 -15.84 20.70 -11.13
C ALA A 327 -16.81 21.79 -11.61
N PRO A 328 -17.66 21.52 -12.62
CA PRO A 328 -18.68 22.46 -13.03
C PRO A 328 -19.48 22.88 -11.78
N ARG A 329 -19.63 24.19 -11.58
CA ARG A 329 -20.42 24.73 -10.46
C ARG A 329 -21.79 24.04 -10.47
N PRO A 330 -22.28 23.48 -9.35
CA PRO A 330 -23.62 22.93 -9.31
C PRO A 330 -24.60 24.06 -9.71
N PRO A 331 -25.62 23.77 -10.53
CA PRO A 331 -26.63 24.77 -10.86
C PRO A 331 -27.23 25.29 -9.55
N CYS A 332 -27.34 26.62 -9.44
CA CYS A 332 -28.00 27.25 -8.29
C CYS A 332 -29.31 26.53 -7.99
N PRO A 333 -29.59 26.16 -6.73
CA PRO A 333 -30.86 25.54 -6.38
C PRO A 333 -31.97 26.49 -6.81
N ARG A 334 -32.81 26.03 -7.76
CA ARG A 334 -34.00 26.76 -8.17
C ARG A 334 -34.85 27.01 -6.91
N PRO A 335 -35.34 28.23 -6.68
CA PRO A 335 -36.20 28.51 -5.53
C PRO A 335 -37.40 27.57 -5.56
N TYR A 336 -37.55 26.80 -4.49
CA TYR A 336 -38.69 25.93 -4.25
C TYR A 336 -39.92 26.81 -4.03
N PHE A 337 -40.81 26.87 -5.03
CA PHE A 337 -42.15 27.44 -4.86
C PHE A 337 -43.09 26.33 -4.41
N PRO A 338 -43.64 26.37 -3.18
CA PRO A 338 -44.65 25.39 -2.76
C PRO A 338 -45.89 25.51 -3.66
N ARG A 339 -46.31 24.38 -4.25
CA ARG A 339 -47.56 24.29 -5.02
C ARG A 339 -48.74 24.67 -4.11
N ARG A 340 -49.48 25.71 -4.48
CA ARG A 340 -50.79 26.03 -3.88
C ARG A 340 -51.73 24.83 -4.10
N VAL A 341 -52.26 24.30 -3.00
CA VAL A 341 -53.38 23.36 -3.01
C VAL A 341 -54.59 24.12 -3.55
N ALA A 342 -55.14 23.67 -4.68
CA ALA A 342 -56.36 24.23 -5.24
C ALA A 342 -57.55 23.82 -4.38
N THR A 343 -58.12 24.76 -3.64
CA THR A 343 -59.42 24.62 -2.98
C THR A 343 -60.51 24.55 -4.05
N ARG A 344 -61.23 23.44 -4.06
CA ARG A 344 -62.33 23.11 -4.96
C ARG A 344 -63.55 23.99 -4.60
N ALA A 345 -63.89 24.96 -5.45
CA ALA A 345 -65.15 25.71 -5.34
C ALA A 345 -66.28 24.92 -6.02
N ALA A 346 -67.41 24.81 -5.32
CA ALA A 346 -68.60 24.09 -5.74
C ALA A 346 -69.35 24.84 -6.86
N SER A 347 -69.79 24.10 -7.90
CA SER A 347 -70.78 24.59 -8.86
C SER A 347 -72.19 24.22 -8.39
N PRO A 348 -73.19 25.11 -8.51
CA PRO A 348 -74.56 24.80 -8.14
C PRO A 348 -75.29 24.03 -9.25
N ALA A 349 -76.24 23.20 -8.80
CA ALA A 349 -77.07 22.30 -9.59
C ALA A 349 -78.00 23.04 -10.56
N ALA A 350 -78.23 22.42 -11.73
CA ALA A 350 -79.39 22.69 -12.58
C ALA A 350 -80.07 21.37 -12.95
N SER A 351 -81.39 21.37 -12.81
CA SER A 351 -82.33 20.26 -12.74
C SER A 351 -82.54 19.49 -14.05
N PRO A 352 -83.06 18.24 -14.01
CA PRO A 352 -83.21 17.36 -15.18
C PRO A 352 -84.63 17.42 -15.77
N GLN A 353 -84.77 17.24 -17.09
CA GLN A 353 -85.95 16.68 -17.76
C GLN A 353 -85.71 16.59 -19.31
N PRO A 354 -86.49 15.80 -20.08
CA PRO A 354 -86.54 14.34 -20.04
C PRO A 354 -86.31 13.71 -21.44
N SER A 355 -86.11 12.40 -21.41
CA SER A 355 -86.05 11.44 -22.52
C SER A 355 -87.23 11.49 -23.50
N HIS A 356 -86.96 11.26 -24.81
CA HIS A 356 -87.75 10.40 -25.71
C HIS A 356 -87.02 10.15 -27.06
N PRO A 357 -87.40 9.10 -27.84
CA PRO A 357 -86.44 8.17 -28.47
C PRO A 357 -86.59 8.01 -30.00
N HIS A 358 -85.77 7.10 -30.55
CA HIS A 358 -85.85 6.44 -31.88
C HIS A 358 -85.41 7.26 -33.10
N SER A 359 -84.40 6.76 -33.83
CA SER A 359 -84.49 5.63 -34.78
C SER A 359 -83.16 4.89 -34.89
#